data_AF-A0A428MK20-F1
#
_entry.id   AF-A0A428MK20-F1
#
_cell.length_a   1.000
_cell.length_b   1.000
_cell.length_c   1.000
_cell.angle_alpha   90.00
_cell.angle_beta   90.00
_cell.angle_gamma   90.00
#
_symmetry.space_group_name_H-M   'P 1'
#
loop_
_entity.id
_entity.type
_entity.pdbx_description
1 polymer ?
#
loop_
_entity_poly.entity_id
_entity_poly.type
_entity_poly.pdbx_seq_one_letter_code
_entity_poly.pdbx_strand_id
1 'polypeptide(L)'
;MIDIANEPVSGEPLVAQPVGVRGWLLYICIAFTILGPIKMIEFIHGTSAPIMLATYITIAVTSFIAGLATWATRSSAFLFLRIALVARLLYSFLQVYLGMELARQQFSTTLDLAKQEFMSAAINILLVLLLFFYFRFSKRVRNTFGRNI
;
A
#
# COMPACT_ATOMS: atom_id res chain seq x y z
N MET A 1 -10.33 42.70 -51.79
CA MET A 1 -11.04 41.94 -50.74
C MET A 1 -10.00 40.99 -50.17
N ILE A 2 -9.47 41.32 -49.00
CA ILE A 2 -8.29 40.66 -48.41
C ILE A 2 -8.83 39.49 -47.57
N ASP A 3 -8.56 38.25 -48.03
CA ASP A 3 -8.81 37.05 -47.24
C ASP A 3 -7.79 36.99 -46.11
N ILE A 4 -8.26 37.23 -44.89
CA ILE A 4 -7.47 37.13 -43.67
C ILE A 4 -7.29 35.64 -43.38
N ALA A 5 -6.07 35.16 -43.55
CA ALA A 5 -5.62 33.85 -43.11
C ALA A 5 -5.89 33.71 -41.60
N ASN A 6 -6.70 32.72 -41.26
CA ASN A 6 -6.97 32.34 -39.88
C ASN A 6 -5.74 31.56 -39.38
N GLU A 7 -4.89 32.20 -38.57
CA GLU A 7 -3.78 31.52 -37.92
C GLU A 7 -4.33 30.47 -36.92
N PRO A 8 -3.77 29.26 -36.85
CA PRO A 8 -4.13 28.31 -35.83
C PRO A 8 -3.69 28.87 -34.46
N VAL A 9 -4.66 29.09 -33.57
CA VAL A 9 -4.46 29.55 -32.19
C VAL A 9 -3.56 28.56 -31.46
N SER A 10 -2.25 28.80 -31.51
CA SER A 10 -1.23 28.08 -30.77
C SER A 10 -1.22 28.60 -29.34
N GLY A 11 -2.05 28.03 -28.48
CA GLY A 11 -2.10 28.50 -27.10
C GLY A 11 -2.95 27.71 -26.11
N GLU A 12 -3.65 26.66 -26.53
CA GLU A 12 -4.27 25.78 -25.53
C GLU A 12 -3.16 25.04 -24.76
N PRO A 13 -3.01 25.26 -23.44
CA PRO A 13 -2.19 24.37 -22.65
C PRO A 13 -2.81 22.99 -22.84
N LEU A 14 -2.02 22.04 -23.36
CA LEU A 14 -2.33 20.62 -23.33
C LEU A 14 -2.71 20.29 -21.89
N VAL A 15 -4.01 20.32 -21.59
CA VAL A 15 -4.57 19.85 -20.33
C VAL A 15 -4.26 18.37 -20.37
N ALA A 16 -3.10 18.01 -19.82
CA ALA A 16 -2.64 16.64 -19.74
C ALA A 16 -3.78 15.87 -19.09
N GLN A 17 -4.47 15.06 -19.91
CA GLN A 17 -5.60 14.30 -19.42
C GLN A 17 -5.12 13.53 -18.20
N PRO A 18 -5.86 13.56 -17.08
CA PRO A 18 -5.47 12.81 -15.91
C PRO A 18 -5.36 11.35 -16.34
N VAL A 19 -4.12 10.84 -16.42
CA VAL A 19 -3.85 9.47 -16.85
C VAL A 19 -4.33 8.59 -15.71
N GLY A 20 -5.60 8.21 -15.78
CA GLY A 20 -6.27 7.46 -14.74
C GLY A 20 -5.51 6.19 -14.41
N VAL A 21 -5.42 5.89 -13.11
CA VAL A 21 -4.85 4.66 -12.60
C VAL A 21 -5.64 3.47 -13.17
N ARG A 22 -5.00 2.62 -13.98
CA ARG A 22 -5.62 1.47 -14.65
C ARG A 22 -4.92 0.15 -14.32
N GLY A 23 -5.68 -0.96 -14.39
CA GLY A 23 -5.16 -2.33 -14.24
C GLY A 23 -4.71 -2.66 -12.82
N TRP A 24 -3.58 -3.38 -12.70
CA TRP A 24 -3.03 -3.84 -11.41
C TRP A 24 -2.82 -2.74 -10.37
N LEU A 25 -2.54 -1.50 -10.81
CA LEU A 25 -2.34 -0.38 -9.90
C LEU A 25 -3.65 0.06 -9.25
N LEU A 26 -4.78 -0.01 -9.97
CA LEU A 26 -6.12 0.24 -9.43
C LEU A 26 -6.51 -0.85 -8.43
N TYR A 27 -6.20 -2.11 -8.73
CA TYR A 27 -6.43 -3.23 -7.81
C TYR A 27 -5.66 -3.03 -6.49
N ILE A 28 -4.39 -2.62 -6.57
CA ILE A 28 -3.59 -2.28 -5.38
C ILE A 28 -4.23 -1.12 -4.62
N CYS A 29 -4.64 -0.05 -5.30
CA CYS A 29 -5.31 1.07 -4.63
C CYS A 29 -6.56 0.60 -3.87
N ILE A 30 -7.43 -0.18 -4.52
CA ILE A 30 -8.66 -0.73 -3.91
C ILE A 30 -8.33 -1.65 -2.73
N ALA A 31 -7.31 -2.51 -2.86
CA ALA A 31 -6.90 -3.39 -1.77
C ALA A 31 -6.41 -2.59 -0.55
N PHE A 32 -5.66 -1.52 -0.77
CA PHE A 32 -5.17 -0.66 0.30
C PHE A 32 -6.26 0.24 0.91
N THR A 33 -7.24 0.70 0.12
CA THR A 33 -8.27 1.64 0.59
C THR A 33 -9.54 0.98 1.10
N ILE A 34 -9.90 -0.21 0.63
CA ILE A 34 -11.15 -0.91 0.99
C ILE A 34 -10.86 -2.16 1.82
N LEU A 35 -10.03 -3.07 1.31
CA LEU A 35 -9.76 -4.34 2.01
C LEU A 35 -8.97 -4.13 3.31
N GLY A 36 -8.05 -3.16 3.32
CA GLY A 36 -7.28 -2.79 4.52
C GLY A 36 -8.17 -2.40 5.70
N PRO A 37 -9.05 -1.38 5.57
CA PRO A 37 -9.96 -0.98 6.64
C PRO A 37 -10.93 -2.07 7.10
N ILE A 38 -11.46 -2.89 6.17
CA ILE A 38 -12.35 -4.00 6.54
C ILE A 38 -11.65 -4.98 7.47
N LYS A 39 -10.43 -5.38 7.13
CA LYS A 39 -9.61 -6.27 7.98
C LYS A 39 -9.30 -5.62 9.33
N MET A 40 -9.08 -4.31 9.36
CA MET A 40 -8.82 -3.58 10.60
C MET A 40 -10.02 -3.63 11.57
N ILE A 41 -11.26 -3.51 11.07
CA ILE A 41 -12.46 -3.57 11.92
C ILE A 41 -12.56 -4.93 12.64
N GLU A 42 -12.26 -6.03 11.94
CA GLU A 42 -12.21 -7.38 12.53
C GLU A 42 -11.18 -7.45 13.68
N PHE A 43 -10.00 -6.86 13.48
CA PHE A 43 -8.93 -6.87 14.48
C PHE A 43 -9.19 -5.96 15.69
N ILE A 44 -9.83 -4.80 15.48
CA ILE A 44 -10.20 -3.88 16.58
C ILE A 44 -11.16 -4.57 17.55
N HIS A 45 -12.12 -5.32 17.03
CA HIS A 45 -13.07 -6.05 17.88
C HIS A 45 -12.44 -7.22 18.65
N GLY A 46 -11.32 -7.77 18.15
CA GLY A 46 -10.64 -8.92 18.74
C GLY A 46 -9.48 -8.62 19.69
N THR A 47 -8.98 -7.38 19.75
CA THR A 47 -7.76 -7.02 20.50
C THR A 47 -8.04 -6.03 21.63
N SER A 48 -7.62 -6.39 22.85
CA SER A 48 -7.62 -5.49 24.02
C SER A 48 -6.26 -4.82 24.28
N ALA A 49 -5.21 -5.22 23.54
CA ALA A 49 -3.85 -4.71 23.72
C ALA A 49 -3.65 -3.36 22.99
N PRO A 50 -3.38 -2.26 23.72
CA PRO A 50 -3.31 -0.92 23.12
C PRO A 50 -2.14 -0.76 22.14
N ILE A 51 -1.02 -1.45 22.37
CA ILE A 51 0.16 -1.40 21.48
C ILE A 51 -0.15 -2.04 20.12
N MET A 52 -0.85 -3.18 20.11
CA MET A 52 -1.26 -3.83 18.87
C MET A 52 -2.27 -2.96 18.12
N LEU A 53 -3.25 -2.40 18.84
CA LEU A 53 -4.23 -1.48 18.27
C LEU A 53 -3.56 -0.27 17.60
N ALA A 54 -2.63 0.39 18.28
CA ALA A 54 -1.87 1.52 17.73
C ALA A 54 -1.10 1.14 16.47
N THR A 55 -0.53 -0.07 16.44
CA THR A 55 0.20 -0.59 15.28
C THR A 55 -0.74 -0.85 14.09
N TYR A 56 -1.91 -1.48 14.33
CA TYR A 56 -2.93 -1.68 13.30
C TYR A 56 -3.44 -0.37 12.72
N ILE A 57 -3.71 0.62 13.58
CA ILE A 57 -4.11 1.97 13.15
C ILE A 57 -3.03 2.60 12.28
N THR A 58 -1.77 2.52 12.71
CA THR A 58 -0.65 3.11 11.96
C THR A 58 -0.51 2.49 10.57
N ILE A 59 -0.59 1.16 10.47
CA ILE A 59 -0.51 0.45 9.19
C ILE A 59 -1.71 0.80 8.31
N ALA A 60 -2.92 0.84 8.87
CA ALA A 60 -4.13 1.15 8.13
C ALA A 60 -4.10 2.58 7.58
N VAL A 61 -3.75 3.56 8.41
CA VAL A 61 -3.66 4.98 8.02
C VAL A 61 -2.58 5.18 6.96
N THR A 62 -1.38 4.63 7.17
CA THR A 62 -0.30 4.75 6.19
C THR A 62 -0.64 4.04 4.87
N SER A 63 -1.28 2.87 4.93
CA SER A 63 -1.78 2.13 3.76
C SER A 63 -2.85 2.91 3.01
N PHE A 64 -3.81 3.50 3.73
CA PHE A 64 -4.88 4.29 3.16
C PHE A 64 -4.35 5.55 2.47
N ILE A 65 -3.45 6.29 3.13
CA ILE A 65 -2.79 7.47 2.55
C ILE A 65 -1.97 7.09 1.33
N ALA A 66 -1.22 5.97 1.37
CA ALA A 66 -0.48 5.47 0.21
C ALA A 66 -1.41 5.11 -0.95
N GLY A 67 -2.55 4.46 -0.68
CA GLY A 67 -3.59 4.14 -1.67
C GLY A 67 -4.21 5.39 -2.29
N LEU A 68 -4.56 6.39 -1.49
CA LEU A 68 -5.08 7.68 -1.99
C LEU A 68 -4.04 8.45 -2.79
N ALA A 69 -2.80 8.51 -2.31
CA ALA A 69 -1.72 9.22 -3.00
C ALA A 69 -1.39 8.58 -4.35
N THR A 70 -1.40 7.24 -4.41
CA THR A 70 -1.25 6.50 -5.67
C THR A 70 -2.45 6.69 -6.59
N TRP A 71 -3.67 6.76 -6.07
CA TRP A 71 -4.87 7.05 -6.85
C TRP A 71 -4.86 8.46 -7.46
N ALA A 72 -4.38 9.44 -6.70
CA ALA A 72 -4.23 10.83 -7.15
C ALA A 72 -3.00 11.07 -8.06
N THR A 73 -2.27 10.02 -8.44
CA THR A 73 -1.06 10.07 -9.28
C THR A 73 -0.05 11.13 -8.83
N ARG A 74 0.04 11.42 -7.52
CA ARG A 74 0.93 12.47 -7.00
C ARG A 74 2.37 11.99 -6.98
N SER A 75 3.32 12.89 -7.24
CA SER A 75 4.77 12.60 -7.12
C SER A 75 5.17 12.19 -5.70
N SER A 76 4.43 12.64 -4.68
CA SER A 76 4.58 12.24 -3.28
C SER A 76 4.10 10.82 -2.98
N ALA A 77 3.41 10.14 -3.90
CA ALA A 77 2.92 8.77 -3.71
C ALA A 77 4.05 7.79 -3.36
N PHE A 78 5.24 7.98 -3.93
CA PHE A 78 6.39 7.12 -3.63
C PHE A 78 6.90 7.26 -2.21
N LEU A 79 6.82 8.46 -1.62
CA LEU A 79 7.22 8.66 -0.22
C LEU A 79 6.28 7.88 0.70
N PHE A 80 4.97 8.07 0.53
CA PHE A 80 3.97 7.37 1.34
C PHE A 80 3.99 5.87 1.12
N LEU A 81 4.21 5.42 -0.11
CA LEU A 81 4.35 4.01 -0.43
C LEU A 81 5.58 3.39 0.25
N ARG A 82 6.74 4.07 0.22
CA ARG A 82 7.94 3.60 0.95
C ARG A 82 7.69 3.53 2.45
N ILE A 83 7.06 4.55 3.04
CA ILE A 83 6.69 4.56 4.46
C ILE A 83 5.75 3.40 4.78
N ALA A 84 4.73 3.17 3.96
CA ALA A 84 3.78 2.06 4.15
C ALA A 84 4.46 0.68 4.02
N LEU A 85 5.37 0.50 3.06
CA LEU A 85 6.14 -0.74 2.91
C LEU A 85 7.07 -0.98 4.10
N VAL A 86 7.78 0.05 4.57
CA VAL A 86 8.66 -0.05 5.75
C VAL A 86 7.83 -0.34 7.00
N ALA A 87 6.72 0.36 7.22
CA ALA A 87 5.83 0.10 8.35
C ALA A 87 5.30 -1.34 8.34
N ARG A 88 4.90 -1.85 7.17
CA ARG A 88 4.42 -3.24 7.01
C ARG A 88 5.53 -4.26 7.22
N LEU A 89 6.76 -3.96 6.81
CA LEU A 89 7.91 -4.81 7.04
C LEU A 89 8.25 -4.88 8.55
N LEU A 90 8.30 -3.74 9.24
CA LEU A 90 8.53 -3.67 10.69
C LEU A 90 7.46 -4.44 11.46
N TYR A 91 6.20 -4.32 11.05
CA TYR A 91 5.11 -5.10 11.62
C TYR A 91 5.29 -6.60 11.42
N SER A 92 5.77 -7.04 10.26
CA SER A 92 6.03 -8.46 10.00
C SER A 92 7.11 -9.00 10.95
N PHE A 93 8.14 -8.22 11.23
CA PHE A 93 9.14 -8.59 12.25
C PHE A 93 8.55 -8.65 13.65
N LEU A 94 7.65 -7.73 14.00
CA LEU A 94 6.94 -7.77 15.27
C LEU A 94 6.07 -9.03 15.40
N GLN A 95 5.39 -9.46 14.34
CA GLN A 95 4.63 -10.72 14.31
C GLN A 95 5.52 -11.94 14.51
N VAL A 96 6.69 -11.99 13.88
CA VAL A 96 7.66 -13.09 14.10
C VAL A 96 8.11 -13.12 15.56
N TYR A 97 8.40 -11.96 16.15
CA TYR A 97 8.77 -11.87 17.57
C TYR A 97 7.65 -12.38 18.49
N LEU A 98 6.41 -11.94 18.28
CA LEU A 98 5.25 -12.41 19.04
C LEU A 98 5.00 -13.90 18.86
N GLY A 99 5.13 -14.41 17.63
CA GLY A 99 5.03 -15.84 17.32
C GLY A 99 6.09 -16.67 18.05
N MET A 100 7.33 -16.18 18.14
CA MET A 100 8.40 -16.84 18.91
C MET A 100 8.08 -16.88 20.41
N GLU A 101 7.55 -15.79 20.96
CA GLU A 101 7.21 -15.73 22.38
C GLU A 101 6.02 -16.65 22.71
N LEU A 102 5.00 -16.72 21.83
CA LEU A 102 3.88 -17.66 21.97
C LEU A 102 4.33 -19.13 21.85
N ALA A 103 5.28 -19.42 20.96
CA ALA A 103 5.83 -20.77 20.79
C ALA A 103 6.60 -21.26 22.02
N ARG A 104 7.22 -20.35 22.78
CA ARG A 104 7.93 -20.68 24.03
C ARG A 104 7.01 -21.14 25.16
N GLN A 105 5.75 -20.71 25.16
CA GLN A 105 4.80 -21.03 26.24
C GLN A 105 4.30 -22.49 26.19
N GLN A 106 4.60 -23.26 25.13
CA GLN A 106 4.38 -24.71 25.00
C GLN A 106 2.94 -25.24 25.24
N PHE A 107 1.92 -24.38 25.26
CA PHE A 107 0.52 -24.81 25.29
C PHE A 107 0.01 -25.13 23.89
N SER A 108 -0.85 -26.14 23.74
CA SER A 108 -1.41 -26.54 22.44
C SER A 108 -2.11 -25.38 21.72
N THR A 109 -2.87 -24.57 22.46
CA THR A 109 -3.59 -23.40 21.92
C THR A 109 -2.63 -22.28 21.51
N THR A 110 -1.51 -22.08 22.21
CA THR A 110 -0.54 -21.03 21.87
C THR A 110 0.32 -21.42 20.67
N LEU A 111 0.51 -22.73 20.42
CA LEU A 111 1.23 -23.23 19.25
C LEU A 111 0.49 -22.93 17.94
N ASP A 112 -0.84 -23.10 17.92
CA ASP A 112 -1.63 -22.82 16.72
C ASP A 112 -1.69 -21.31 16.42
N LEU A 113 -1.81 -20.48 17.46
CA LEU A 113 -1.68 -19.02 17.34
C LEU A 113 -0.28 -18.62 16.83
N ALA A 114 0.79 -19.22 17.35
CA ALA A 114 2.15 -18.96 16.89
C ALA A 114 2.32 -19.30 15.40
N LYS A 115 1.80 -20.45 14.95
CA LYS A 115 1.80 -20.83 13.52
C LYS A 115 1.04 -19.81 12.67
N GLN A 116 -0.12 -19.35 13.15
CA GLN A 116 -0.90 -18.32 12.45
C GLN A 116 -0.12 -17.01 12.32
N GLU A 117 0.55 -16.55 13.38
CA GLU A 117 1.38 -15.34 13.34
C GLU A 117 2.57 -15.49 12.39
N PHE A 118 3.26 -16.64 12.39
CA PHE A 118 4.35 -16.90 11.44
C PHE A 118 3.87 -16.93 9.98
N MET A 119 2.72 -17.56 9.72
CA MET A 119 2.14 -17.60 8.38
C MET A 119 1.72 -16.19 7.93
N SER A 120 1.10 -15.41 8.81
CA SER A 120 0.73 -14.01 8.57
C SER A 120 1.95 -13.15 8.26
N ALA A 121 3.03 -13.30 9.04
CA ALA A 121 4.28 -12.60 8.82
C ALA A 121 4.92 -12.96 7.47
N ALA A 122 4.96 -14.25 7.12
CA ALA A 122 5.50 -14.71 5.84
C ALA A 122 4.72 -14.14 4.65
N ILE A 123 3.39 -14.15 4.72
CA ILE A 123 2.52 -13.55 3.71
C ILE A 123 2.77 -12.04 3.60
N ASN A 124 2.87 -11.33 4.73
CA ASN A 124 3.13 -9.88 4.73
C ASN A 124 4.50 -9.55 4.11
N ILE A 125 5.56 -10.30 4.44
CA ILE A 125 6.90 -10.13 3.84
C ILE A 125 6.84 -10.36 2.34
N LEU A 126 6.21 -11.46 1.89
CA LEU A 126 6.05 -11.77 0.47
C LEU A 126 5.29 -10.67 -0.27
N LEU A 127 4.22 -10.15 0.33
CA LEU A 127 3.41 -9.08 -0.23
C LEU A 127 4.20 -7.76 -0.33
N VAL A 128 4.99 -7.42 0.70
CA VAL A 128 5.91 -6.27 0.68
C VAL A 128 6.93 -6.41 -0.46
N LEU A 129 7.53 -7.59 -0.62
CA LEU A 129 8.49 -7.86 -1.70
C LEU A 129 7.81 -7.74 -3.07
N LEU A 130 6.65 -8.37 -3.26
CA LEU A 130 5.88 -8.28 -4.51
C LEU A 130 5.56 -6.83 -4.89
N LEU A 131 5.07 -6.03 -3.93
CA LEU A 131 4.80 -4.61 -4.13
C LEU A 131 6.07 -3.85 -4.46
N PHE A 132 7.15 -4.08 -3.72
CA PHE A 132 8.44 -3.44 -3.98
C PHE A 132 8.92 -3.74 -5.41
N PHE A 133 8.95 -5.00 -5.83
CA PHE A 133 9.34 -5.40 -7.18
C PHE A 133 8.41 -4.82 -8.25
N TYR A 134 7.10 -4.80 -7.99
CA TYR A 134 6.12 -4.20 -8.89
C TYR A 134 6.41 -2.70 -9.10
N PHE A 135 6.58 -1.91 -8.04
CA PHE A 135 6.86 -0.48 -8.15
C PHE A 135 8.28 -0.16 -8.63
N ARG A 136 9.24 -1.07 -8.44
CA ARG A 136 10.63 -0.95 -8.91
C ARG A 136 10.74 -1.21 -10.42
N PHE A 137 10.11 -2.26 -10.93
CA PHE A 137 10.34 -2.76 -12.30
C PHE A 137 9.18 -2.55 -13.28
N SER A 138 7.97 -2.24 -12.81
CA SER A 138 6.82 -2.11 -13.70
C SER A 138 6.97 -0.92 -14.65
N LYS A 139 7.00 -1.21 -15.96
CA LYS A 139 6.96 -0.19 -17.01
C LYS A 139 5.69 0.67 -16.92
N ARG A 140 4.58 0.11 -16.40
CA ARG A 140 3.31 0.85 -16.22
C ARG A 140 3.43 1.91 -15.13
N VAL A 141 4.04 1.57 -13.99
CA VAL A 141 4.30 2.53 -12.90
C VAL A 141 5.15 3.68 -13.44
N ARG A 142 6.21 3.36 -14.21
CA ARG A 142 7.06 4.36 -14.85
C ARG A 142 6.29 5.28 -15.79
N ASN A 143 5.35 4.74 -16.57
CA ASN A 143 4.56 5.51 -17.52
C ASN A 143 3.52 6.39 -16.81
N THR A 144 2.96 5.96 -15.66
CA THR A 144 1.97 6.74 -14.91
C THR A 144 2.60 7.83 -14.04
N PHE A 145 3.74 7.54 -13.39
CA PHE A 145 4.36 8.45 -12.43
C PHE A 145 5.65 9.12 -12.95
N GLY A 146 6.08 8.81 -14.17
CA GLY A 146 7.31 9.30 -14.78
C GLY A 146 8.61 8.71 -14.20
N ARG A 147 8.54 7.97 -13.09
CA ARG A 147 9.68 7.40 -12.36
C ARG A 147 9.28 6.12 -11.62
N ASN A 148 10.25 5.28 -11.28
CA ASN A 148 10.08 4.10 -10.41
C ASN A 148 10.66 4.34 -9.02
N ILE A 149 10.29 3.49 -8.05
CA ILE A 149 10.91 3.49 -6.70
C ILE A 149 12.42 3.25 -6.76
#